data_AF-A0A8J6ZS22-F1
#
_entry.id   AF-A0A8J6ZS22-F1
#
_cell.length_a   1.000
_cell.length_b   1.000
_cell.length_c   1.000
_cell.angle_alpha   90.00
_cell.angle_beta   90.00
_cell.angle_gamma   90.00
#
_symmetry.space_group_name_H-M   'P 1'
#
loop_
_entity.id
_entity.type
_entity.pdbx_description
1 polymer ?
#
loop_
_entity_poly.entity_id
_entity_poly.type
_entity_poly.pdbx_seq_one_letter_code
_entity_poly.pdbx_strand_id
1 'polypeptide(L)' 'SCSSESLLPDLLQQLGFNPRLVAVEYNGEILHRQFWPETKVQSGDRLEVVTIVGGG' A
#
# COMPACT_ATOMS: atom_id res chain seq x y z
N SER A 1 3.28 -14.36 -19.98
CA SER A 1 3.30 -13.05 -19.33
C SER A 1 3.03 -13.29 -17.85
N CYS A 2 4.03 -13.10 -16.98
CA CYS A 2 3.77 -13.14 -15.54
C CYS A 2 3.18 -11.78 -15.15
N SER A 3 1.86 -11.74 -14.97
CA SER A 3 1.17 -10.64 -14.29
C SER A 3 1.47 -10.79 -12.80
N SER A 4 2.54 -10.16 -12.32
CA SER A 4 2.85 -10.09 -10.89
C SER A 4 1.89 -9.10 -10.22
N GLU A 5 0.61 -9.45 -10.18
CA GLU A 5 -0.39 -8.74 -9.37
C GLU A 5 -0.21 -9.20 -7.92
N SER A 6 -0.12 -8.26 -6.99
CA SER A 6 -0.06 -8.57 -5.55
C SER A 6 -1.10 -7.73 -4.82
N LEU A 7 -1.73 -8.31 -3.79
CA LEU A 7 -2.62 -7.53 -2.94
C LEU A 7 -1.80 -6.52 -2.15
N LEU A 8 -2.36 -5.32 -1.98
CA LEU A 8 -1.66 -4.23 -1.32
C LEU A 8 -1.14 -4.61 0.09
N PRO A 9 -1.90 -5.29 0.98
CA PRO A 9 -1.40 -5.70 2.28
C PRO A 9 -0.20 -6.65 2.18
N ASP A 10 -0.23 -7.60 1.25
CA ASP A 10 0.84 -8.56 1.05
C ASP A 10 2.09 -7.88 0.52
N LEU A 11 1.93 -6.95 -0.43
CA LEU A 11 3.02 -6.14 -0.95
C LEU A 11 3.66 -5.28 0.14
N LEU A 12 2.86 -4.62 0.97
CA LEU A 12 3.38 -3.82 2.09
C LEU A 12 4.19 -4.67 3.07
N GLN A 13 3.71 -5.88 3.39
CA GLN A 13 4.43 -6.81 4.26
C GLN A 13 5.74 -7.31 3.62
N GLN A 14 5.71 -7.64 2.32
CA GLN A 14 6.91 -8.05 1.57
C GLN A 14 7.97 -6.95 1.52
N LEU A 15 7.54 -5.69 1.46
CA LEU A 15 8.41 -4.51 1.53
C LEU A 15 8.87 -4.17 2.96
N GLY A 16 8.39 -4.90 3.98
CA GLY A 16 8.77 -4.71 5.39
C GLY A 16 8.00 -3.60 6.12
N PHE A 17 6.94 -3.05 5.51
CA PHE A 17 6.07 -2.10 6.18
C PHE A 17 5.10 -2.79 7.13
N ASN A 18 4.80 -2.14 8.24
CA ASN A 18 3.70 -2.56 9.11
C ASN A 18 2.41 -1.84 8.65
N PRO A 19 1.41 -2.55 8.09
CA PRO A 19 0.16 -1.95 7.61
C PRO A 19 -0.58 -1.12 8.68
N ARG A 20 -0.31 -1.36 9.97
CA ARG A 20 -0.93 -0.64 11.09
C ARG A 20 -0.33 0.74 11.33
N LEU A 21 0.91 1.00 10.92
CA LEU A 21 1.65 2.24 11.21
C LEU A 21 1.79 3.17 9.99
N VAL A 22 1.24 2.76 8.85
CA VAL A 22 1.37 3.50 7.59
C VAL A 22 0.01 3.92 7.04
N ALA A 23 -0.01 5.00 6.27
CA ALA A 23 -1.06 5.34 5.33
C ALA A 23 -0.51 5.20 3.90
N VAL A 24 -1.41 4.92 2.95
CA VAL A 24 -1.05 4.67 1.56
C VAL A 24 -1.83 5.63 0.67
N GLU A 25 -1.10 6.32 -0.19
CA GLU A 25 -1.64 6.99 -1.37
C GLU A 25 -1.49 6.04 -2.57
N TYR A 26 -2.57 5.85 -3.31
CA TYR A 26 -2.65 5.02 -4.51
C TYR A 26 -2.97 5.92 -5.70
N ASN A 27 -2.03 6.04 -6.65
CA ASN A 27 -2.19 6.83 -7.87
C ASN A 27 -2.64 8.29 -7.64
N GLY A 28 -2.17 8.93 -6.56
CA GLY A 28 -2.50 10.33 -6.24
C GLY A 28 -3.65 10.50 -5.25
N GLU A 29 -4.28 9.42 -4.80
CA GLU A 29 -5.43 9.47 -3.87
C GLU A 29 -5.18 8.64 -2.60
N ILE A 30 -5.58 9.18 -1.44
CA ILE A 30 -5.47 8.44 -0.17
C ILE A 30 -6.40 7.23 -0.20
N LEU A 31 -5.83 6.04 -0.12
CA LEU A 31 -6.56 4.79 -0.14
C LEU A 31 -6.97 4.38 1.28
N HIS A 32 -8.27 4.41 1.56
CA HIS A 32 -8.81 3.98 2.84
C HIS A 32 -8.52 2.49 3.11
N ARG A 33 -8.12 2.18 4.35
CA ARG A 33 -7.71 0.82 4.78
C ARG A 33 -8.74 -0.27 4.51
N GLN A 34 -10.03 0.05 4.51
CA GLN A 34 -11.10 -0.91 4.20
C GLN A 34 -10.97 -1.51 2.78
N PHE A 35 -10.38 -0.77 1.84
CA PHE A 35 -10.21 -1.21 0.45
C PHE A 35 -8.91 -1.97 0.22
N TRP A 36 -7.96 -1.96 1.16
CA TRP A 36 -6.66 -2.59 0.97
C TRP A 36 -6.74 -4.09 0.66
N PRO A 37 -7.56 -4.91 1.36
CA PRO A 37 -7.66 -6.35 1.07
C PRO A 37 -8.13 -6.67 -0.35
N GLU A 38 -8.81 -5.74 -1.02
CA GLU A 38 -9.36 -5.88 -2.37
C GLU A 38 -8.51 -5.18 -3.43
N THR A 39 -7.56 -4.33 -3.01
CA THR A 39 -6.72 -3.56 -3.91
C THR A 39 -5.58 -4.42 -4.41
N LYS A 40 -5.61 -4.73 -5.71
CA LYS A 40 -4.52 -5.37 -6.44
C LYS A 40 -3.60 -4.30 -7.01
N VAL A 41 -2.33 -4.38 -6.68
CA VAL A 41 -1.28 -3.50 -7.21
C VAL A 41 -0.72 -4.14 -8.47
N GLN A 42 -0.67 -3.37 -9.55
CA GLN A 42 -0.14 -3.79 -10.83
C GLN A 42 1.13 -3.01 -11.18
N SER A 43 1.88 -3.55 -12.17
CA SER A 43 3.05 -2.85 -12.68
C SER A 43 2.63 -1.57 -13.38
N GLY A 44 3.18 -0.44 -12.95
CA GLY A 44 2.82 0.91 -13.44
C GLY A 44 1.99 1.72 -12.45
N ASP A 45 1.40 1.10 -11.43
CA ASP A 45 0.77 1.83 -10.34
C ASP A 45 1.80 2.53 -9.46
N ARG A 46 1.40 3.68 -8.91
CA ARG A 46 2.22 4.49 -8.01
C ARG A 46 1.65 4.41 -6.60
N LEU A 47 2.47 3.90 -5.69
CA LEU A 47 2.16 3.85 -4.26
C LEU A 47 3.07 4.84 -3.52
N GLU A 48 2.50 5.71 -2.70
CA GLU A 48 3.24 6.44 -1.68
C GLU A 48 2.88 5.91 -0.30
N VAL A 49 3.87 5.41 0.44
CA VAL A 49 3.68 4.85 1.79
C VAL A 49 4.25 5.84 2.79
N VAL A 50 3.37 6.45 3.60
CA VAL A 50 3.76 7.42 4.63
C VAL A 50 3.62 6.79 6.01
N THR A 51 4.66 6.91 6.82
CA THR A 51 4.64 6.45 8.22
C THR A 51 4.21 7.59 9.12
N ILE A 52 3.28 7.33 10.04
CA ILE A 52 2.85 8.32 11.02
C ILE A 52 3.93 8.39 12.09
N VAL A 53 4.69 9.49 12.10
CA VAL A 53 5.58 9.82 13.22
C VAL A 53 4.82 10.73 14.18
N GLY A 54 4.56 10.24 15.40
CA GLY A 54 4.02 11.06 16.47
C GLY A 54 5.08 12.07 16.91
N GLY A 55 4.92 13.34 16.52
CA GLY A 55 5.66 14.45 17.13
C GLY A 55 5.06 14.77 18.49
N GLY A 56 5.91 14.94 19.51
CA GLY A 56 5.51 15.24 20.89
C GLY A 56 4.85 16.60 21.07
#